data_AF-A0A852JDN9-F1
#
_entry.id   AF-A0A852JDN9-F1
#
_cell.length_a   1.000
_cell.length_b   1.000
_cell.length_c   1.000
_cell.angle_alpha   90.00
_cell.angle_beta   90.00
_cell.angle_gamma   90.00
#
_symmetry.space_group_name_H-M   'P 1'
#
loop_
_entity.id
_entity.type
_entity.pdbx_description
1 polymer ?
#
loop_
_entity_poly.entity_id
_entity_poly.type
_entity_poly.pdbx_seq_one_letter_code
_entity_poly.pdbx_strand_id
1 'polypeptide(L)'
;VAGLVPAGCNVLQFGSMIKAKTGKSALAYNGYGCYCGLGGSKQPVDKTDWCCHAHDCCYRKLASSHCNAKLATYKYSIQGSKITC
;
A
#
# COMPACT_ATOMS: atom_id res chain seq x y z
N VAL A 1 6.61 28.88 14.16
CA VAL A 1 6.74 27.46 14.55
C VAL A 1 5.57 26.68 13.98
N ALA A 2 5.77 25.94 12.89
CA ALA A 2 4.78 25.00 12.35
C ALA A 2 5.56 23.85 11.70
N GLY A 3 6.25 23.08 12.55
CA GLY A 3 6.93 21.86 12.16
C GLY A 3 5.95 20.70 12.25
N LEU A 4 5.32 20.37 11.13
CA LEU A 4 4.76 19.03 10.90
C LEU A 4 5.70 18.35 9.90
N VAL A 5 6.77 17.77 10.42
CA VAL A 5 7.51 16.72 9.71
C VAL A 5 6.64 15.47 9.86
N PRO A 6 5.98 14.94 8.82
CA PRO A 6 5.30 13.68 8.94
C PRO A 6 6.38 12.62 9.09
N ALA A 7 6.44 12.02 10.28
CA ALA A 7 7.20 10.81 10.51
C ALA A 7 6.88 9.81 9.38
N GLY A 8 7.93 9.26 8.76
CA GLY A 8 7.78 8.35 7.63
C GLY A 8 6.95 7.13 8.00
N CYS A 9 5.67 7.13 7.65
CA CYS A 9 4.85 5.95 7.72
C CYS A 9 5.06 5.14 6.44
N ASN A 10 5.32 3.86 6.58
CA ASN A 10 5.53 2.96 5.45
C ASN A 10 4.32 2.90 4.49
N VAL A 11 3.10 3.19 4.96
CA VAL A 11 1.92 3.37 4.09
C VAL A 11 2.05 4.60 3.18
N LEU A 12 2.72 5.68 3.60
CA LEU A 12 2.93 6.88 2.77
C LEU A 12 3.86 6.57 1.59
N GLN A 13 4.92 5.79 1.84
CA GLN A 13 5.82 5.33 0.77
C GLN A 13 5.10 4.41 -0.22
N PHE A 14 4.24 3.51 0.29
CA PHE A 14 3.38 2.72 -0.57
C PHE A 14 2.40 3.57 -1.38
N GLY A 15 1.84 4.63 -0.77
CA GLY A 15 0.99 5.58 -1.47
C GLY A 15 1.72 6.30 -2.63
N SER A 16 2.98 6.68 -2.42
CA SER A 16 3.83 7.25 -3.48
C SER A 16 4.06 6.26 -4.62
N MET A 17 4.32 5.00 -4.29
CA MET A 17 4.46 3.91 -5.27
C MET A 17 3.17 3.70 -6.09
N ILE A 18 2.01 3.66 -5.44
CA ILE A 18 0.70 3.55 -6.11
C ILE A 18 0.50 4.74 -7.07
N LYS A 19 0.75 5.96 -6.61
CA LYS A 19 0.57 7.17 -7.42
C LYS A 19 1.47 7.15 -8.65
N ALA A 20 2.73 6.76 -8.51
CA ALA A 20 3.66 6.67 -9.64
C ALA A 20 3.26 5.59 -10.66
N LYS A 21 2.71 4.46 -10.21
CA LYS A 21 2.30 3.35 -11.07
C LYS A 21 0.96 3.56 -11.77
N THR A 22 0.00 4.11 -11.06
CA THR A 22 -1.41 4.16 -11.51
C THR A 22 -1.85 5.57 -11.95
N GLY A 23 -1.08 6.60 -11.60
CA GLY A 23 -1.47 8.01 -11.77
C GLY A 23 -2.59 8.46 -10.82
N LYS A 24 -3.16 7.57 -10.01
CA LYS A 24 -4.25 7.86 -9.07
C LYS A 24 -3.73 8.13 -7.68
N SER A 25 -4.47 8.94 -6.91
CA SER A 25 -4.19 9.11 -5.49
C SER A 25 -4.37 7.77 -4.76
N ALA A 26 -3.45 7.42 -3.86
CA ALA A 26 -3.55 6.20 -3.07
C ALA A 26 -4.83 6.16 -2.22
N LEU A 27 -5.37 7.33 -1.85
CA LEU A 27 -6.65 7.43 -1.13
C LEU A 27 -7.83 6.88 -1.94
N ALA A 28 -7.76 6.87 -3.27
CA ALA A 28 -8.82 6.32 -4.12
C ALA A 28 -8.97 4.79 -3.94
N TYR A 29 -7.94 4.12 -3.42
CA TYR A 29 -7.97 2.70 -3.11
C TYR A 29 -8.27 2.44 -1.63
N ASN A 30 -8.35 3.46 -0.78
CA ASN A 30 -8.64 3.27 0.63
C ASN A 30 -10.15 3.10 0.84
N GLY A 31 -10.57 1.88 1.18
CA GLY A 31 -11.97 1.50 1.28
C GLY A 31 -12.61 1.12 -0.06
N TYR A 32 -11.81 0.75 -1.06
CA TYR A 32 -12.32 0.29 -2.35
C TYR A 32 -12.60 -1.22 -2.32
N GLY A 33 -13.75 -1.62 -2.86
CA GLY A 33 -14.12 -3.03 -2.97
C GLY A 33 -14.27 -3.71 -1.61
N CYS A 34 -13.90 -4.99 -1.53
CA CYS A 34 -13.96 -5.78 -0.32
C CYS A 34 -12.61 -5.88 0.40
N TYR A 35 -11.48 -5.63 -0.27
CA TYR A 35 -10.13 -5.87 0.25
C TYR A 35 -9.21 -4.66 0.24
N CYS A 36 -9.42 -3.63 -0.57
CA CYS A 36 -8.53 -2.47 -0.53
C CYS A 36 -8.85 -1.61 0.71
N GLY A 37 -8.22 -1.89 1.86
CA GLY A 37 -8.46 -1.16 3.10
C GLY A 37 -8.00 -1.91 4.36
N LEU A 38 -8.69 -1.65 5.48
CA LEU A 38 -8.47 -2.38 6.73
C LEU A 38 -9.35 -3.65 6.76
N GLY A 39 -8.72 -4.80 6.57
CA GLY A 39 -9.39 -6.10 6.58
C GLY A 39 -9.88 -6.50 5.19
N GLY A 40 -10.77 -7.48 5.15
CA GLY A 40 -11.44 -7.89 3.92
C GLY A 40 -12.15 -9.22 4.08
N SER A 41 -13.36 -9.31 3.57
CA SER A 41 -14.17 -10.52 3.58
C SER A 41 -15.08 -10.52 2.37
N LYS A 42 -15.38 -11.71 1.83
CA LYS A 42 -16.18 -11.97 0.61
C LYS A 42 -15.36 -11.98 -0.67
N GLN A 43 -16.02 -12.20 -1.80
CA GLN A 43 -15.39 -12.37 -3.10
C GLN A 43 -14.95 -11.01 -3.67
N PRO A 44 -13.74 -10.86 -4.23
CA PRO A 44 -13.27 -9.59 -4.76
C PRO A 44 -14.16 -9.08 -5.89
N VAL A 45 -14.46 -7.77 -5.89
CA VAL A 45 -15.45 -7.17 -6.80
C VAL A 45 -14.91 -6.99 -8.23
N ASP A 46 -13.61 -6.78 -8.39
CA ASP A 46 -12.95 -6.60 -9.68
C ASP A 46 -11.45 -6.94 -9.63
N LYS A 47 -10.74 -6.70 -10.73
CA LYS A 47 -9.29 -6.97 -10.83
C LYS A 47 -8.46 -6.15 -9.85
N THR A 48 -8.86 -4.93 -9.53
CA THR A 48 -8.16 -4.07 -8.55
C THR A 48 -8.33 -4.64 -7.14
N ASP A 49 -9.53 -5.07 -6.80
CA ASP A 49 -9.82 -5.70 -5.51
C ASP A 49 -9.08 -7.03 -5.35
N TRP A 50 -8.90 -7.79 -6.44
CA TRP A 50 -8.00 -8.95 -6.46
C TRP A 50 -6.54 -8.61 -6.16
N CYS A 51 -6.02 -7.48 -6.64
CA CYS A 51 -4.69 -7.01 -6.28
C CYS A 51 -4.58 -6.70 -4.78
N CYS A 52 -5.61 -6.09 -4.20
CA CYS A 52 -5.64 -5.79 -2.77
C CYS A 52 -5.73 -7.06 -1.91
N HIS A 53 -6.55 -8.03 -2.31
CA HIS A 53 -6.59 -9.35 -1.66
C HIS A 53 -5.22 -10.03 -1.66
N ALA A 54 -4.51 -10.02 -2.80
CA ALA A 54 -3.16 -10.56 -2.89
C ALA A 54 -2.16 -9.80 -2.01
N HIS A 55 -2.30 -8.47 -1.93
CA HIS A 55 -1.46 -7.61 -1.09
C HIS A 55 -1.67 -7.88 0.40
N ASP A 56 -2.91 -8.04 0.85
CA ASP A 56 -3.23 -8.43 2.23
C ASP A 56 -2.65 -9.80 2.58
N CYS A 57 -2.69 -10.75 1.65
CA CYS A 57 -2.05 -12.05 1.82
C CYS A 57 -0.52 -11.91 1.98
N CYS A 58 0.12 -11.02 1.21
CA CYS A 58 1.53 -10.71 1.35
C CYS A 58 1.85 -10.10 2.73
N TYR A 59 1.07 -9.11 3.17
CA TYR A 59 1.24 -8.49 4.49
C TYR A 59 1.05 -9.48 5.64
N ARG A 60 0.07 -10.39 5.53
CA ARG A 60 -0.13 -11.44 6.53
C ARG A 60 1.08 -12.37 6.64
N LYS A 61 1.67 -12.76 5.51
CA LYS A 61 2.91 -13.57 5.50
C LYS A 61 4.07 -12.81 6.16
N LEU A 62 4.23 -11.52 5.86
CA LEU A 62 5.27 -10.69 6.48
C LEU A 62 5.05 -10.52 7.99
N ALA A 63 3.80 -10.37 8.42
CA ALA A 63 3.45 -10.31 9.84
C ALA A 63 3.78 -11.62 10.57
N SER A 64 3.56 -12.78 9.93
CA SER A 64 4.01 -14.08 10.46
C SER A 64 5.53 -14.18 10.61
N SER A 65 6.29 -13.41 9.83
CA SER A 65 7.75 -13.25 9.96
C SER A 65 8.15 -12.07 10.86
N HIS A 66 7.25 -11.56 11.70
CA HIS A 66 7.47 -10.44 12.62
C HIS A 66 7.89 -9.12 11.92
N CYS A 67 7.54 -8.96 10.64
CA CYS A 67 7.77 -7.74 9.88
C CYS A 67 6.48 -6.91 9.82
N ASN A 68 6.48 -5.72 10.43
CA ASN A 68 5.36 -4.80 10.31
C ASN A 68 5.48 -3.98 9.02
N ALA A 69 5.01 -4.59 7.93
CA ALA A 69 5.02 -4.00 6.59
C ALA A 69 4.09 -2.79 6.42
N LYS A 70 3.43 -2.26 7.47
CA LYS A 70 2.73 -0.96 7.44
C LYS A 70 3.57 0.17 8.06
N LEU A 71 4.60 -0.19 8.84
CA LEU A 71 5.48 0.74 9.55
C LEU A 71 6.95 0.68 9.06
N ALA A 72 7.36 -0.39 8.39
CA ALA A 72 8.73 -0.61 7.92
C ALA A 72 9.16 0.27 6.73
N THR A 73 10.06 1.23 6.92
CA THR A 73 10.54 2.08 5.81
C THR A 73 11.17 1.26 4.67
N TYR A 74 10.77 1.54 3.44
CA TYR A 74 11.31 0.95 2.22
C TYR A 74 12.47 1.80 1.67
N LYS A 75 13.51 1.13 1.17
CA LYS A 75 14.45 1.71 0.20
C LYS A 75 13.92 1.36 -1.19
N TYR A 76 13.62 2.37 -1.99
CA TYR A 76 13.14 2.19 -3.35
C TYR A 76 13.43 3.43 -4.18
N SER A 77 13.39 3.28 -5.50
CA SER A 77 13.50 4.36 -6.48
C SER A 77 12.35 4.28 -7.47
N ILE A 78 11.95 5.45 -7.98
CA ILE A 78 10.92 5.58 -9.01
C ILE A 78 11.57 6.24 -10.23
N GLN A 79 11.47 5.59 -11.39
CA GLN A 79 11.83 6.15 -12.69
C GLN A 79 10.60 6.08 -13.62
N GLY A 80 9.92 7.21 -13.79
CA GLY A 80 8.60 7.25 -14.44
C GLY A 80 7.60 6.36 -13.71
N SER A 81 7.00 5.40 -14.42
CA SER A 81 6.10 4.41 -13.83
C SER A 81 6.83 3.13 -13.39
N LYS A 82 8.17 3.07 -13.35
CA LYS A 82 8.92 1.90 -12.87
C LYS A 82 9.34 2.10 -11.41
N ILE A 83 9.00 1.13 -10.56
CA ILE A 83 9.45 1.07 -9.16
C ILE A 83 10.55 0.01 -9.09
N THR A 84 11.68 0.36 -8.49
CA THR A 84 12.78 -0.56 -8.19
C THR A 84 13.01 -0.50 -6.68
N CYS A 85 12.85 -1.64 -6.00
CA CYS A 85 13.17 -1.80 -4.58
C CYS A 85 14.66 -2.10 -4.39
#